data_AF-A0A8T4S338-F1
#
_entry.id   AF-A0A8T4S338-F1
#
_cell.length_a   1.000
_cell.length_b   1.000
_cell.length_c   1.000
_cell.angle_alpha   90.00
_cell.angle_beta   90.00
_cell.angle_gamma   90.00
#
_symmetry.space_group_name_H-M   'P 1'
#
loop_
_entity.id
_entity.type
_entity.pdbx_description
1 polymer ?
#
loop_
_entity_poly.entity_id
_entity_poly.type
_entity_poly.pdbx_seq_one_letter_code
_entity_poly.pdbx_strand_id
1 'polypeptide(L)'
;MAEKNAQEINVVIIKIYINYPKIIFLMKNAVIFAILIILLVNPATAKTIEENLYERGNVEVPGYNITLMVIGDKEDSVVVCVNNQIEIINKGNRKEMENLRIEPLRIYNNYAKMKITYPGSDVCNESCSNALCFGNNLLEKEEFPAENKTTGQQGQQQEKDGITAFSIILFLLVLILLMILMFKKKR
;
A
#
# COMPACT_ATOMS: atom_id res chain seq x y z
N MET A 1 -57.95 8.61 -42.69
CA MET A 1 -56.52 8.96 -42.50
C MET A 1 -56.13 9.07 -41.03
N ALA A 2 -57.00 9.65 -40.17
CA ALA A 2 -56.72 9.78 -38.73
C ALA A 2 -56.59 8.46 -37.95
N GLU A 3 -57.30 7.40 -38.33
CA GLU A 3 -57.24 6.11 -37.61
C GLU A 3 -55.90 5.36 -37.74
N LYS A 4 -55.20 5.51 -38.87
CA LYS A 4 -53.88 4.88 -39.06
C LYS A 4 -52.82 5.47 -38.12
N ASN A 5 -52.88 6.78 -37.87
CA ASN A 5 -51.93 7.46 -36.98
C ASN A 5 -52.15 7.06 -35.52
N ALA A 6 -53.38 6.78 -35.11
CA ALA A 6 -53.68 6.32 -33.74
C ALA A 6 -53.13 4.91 -33.45
N GLN A 7 -53.15 4.02 -34.45
CA GLN A 7 -52.58 2.67 -34.31
C GLN A 7 -51.05 2.70 -34.20
N GLU A 8 -50.35 3.55 -34.94
CA GLU A 8 -48.89 3.63 -34.86
C GLU A 8 -48.40 4.16 -33.51
N ILE A 9 -49.10 5.15 -32.93
CA ILE A 9 -48.74 5.72 -31.62
C ILE A 9 -48.87 4.67 -30.50
N ASN A 10 -49.92 3.84 -30.53
CA ASN A 10 -50.12 2.79 -29.53
C ASN A 10 -49.02 1.71 -29.58
N VAL A 11 -48.52 1.36 -30.77
CA VAL A 11 -47.45 0.36 -30.92
C VAL A 11 -46.11 0.87 -30.36
N VAL A 12 -45.82 2.16 -30.50
CA VAL A 12 -44.61 2.78 -29.93
C VAL A 12 -44.65 2.79 -28.40
N ILE A 13 -45.78 3.17 -27.80
CA ILE A 13 -45.95 3.21 -26.35
C ILE A 13 -45.80 1.80 -25.73
N ILE A 14 -46.39 0.78 -26.35
CA ILE A 14 -46.29 -0.61 -25.88
C ILE A 14 -44.84 -1.12 -25.96
N LYS A 15 -44.10 -0.80 -27.04
CA LYS A 15 -42.68 -1.17 -27.15
C LYS A 15 -41.80 -0.51 -26.07
N ILE A 16 -42.10 0.74 -25.71
CA ILE A 16 -41.40 1.44 -24.62
C ILE A 16 -41.69 0.76 -23.27
N TYR A 17 -42.95 0.41 -23.01
CA TYR A 17 -43.37 -0.22 -21.75
C TYR A 17 -42.77 -1.62 -21.54
N ILE A 18 -42.66 -2.42 -22.60
CA ILE A 18 -42.10 -3.78 -22.54
C ILE A 18 -40.58 -3.77 -22.32
N ASN A 19 -39.87 -2.77 -22.87
CA ASN A 19 -38.42 -2.68 -22.71
C ASN A 19 -37.99 -1.95 -21.42
N TYR A 20 -38.87 -1.17 -20.81
CA TYR A 20 -38.61 -0.45 -19.56
C TYR A 20 -38.06 -1.34 -18.41
N PRO A 21 -38.61 -2.55 -18.11
CA PRO A 21 -38.07 -3.41 -17.05
C PRO A 21 -36.67 -3.95 -17.36
N LYS A 22 -36.33 -4.19 -18.64
CA LYS A 22 -34.97 -4.64 -19.04
C LYS A 22 -33.93 -3.54 -18.85
N ILE A 23 -34.29 -2.30 -19.17
CA ILE A 23 -33.41 -1.13 -18.98
C ILE A 23 -33.14 -0.88 -17.49
N ILE A 24 -34.17 -1.02 -16.63
CA ILE A 24 -34.00 -0.91 -15.16
C ILE A 24 -33.10 -2.01 -14.60
N PHE A 25 -33.22 -3.24 -15.12
CA PHE A 25 -32.38 -4.37 -14.69
C PHE A 25 -30.90 -4.16 -15.07
N LEU A 26 -30.64 -3.66 -16.28
CA LEU A 26 -29.29 -3.33 -16.75
C LEU A 26 -28.63 -2.22 -15.91
N MET A 27 -29.38 -1.17 -15.56
CA MET A 27 -28.84 -0.09 -14.72
C MET A 27 -28.48 -0.54 -13.30
N LYS A 28 -29.29 -1.43 -12.68
CA LYS A 28 -29.00 -1.94 -11.33
C LYS A 28 -27.70 -2.74 -11.27
N ASN A 29 -27.46 -3.59 -12.26
CA ASN A 29 -26.23 -4.38 -12.32
C ASN A 29 -25.01 -3.47 -12.55
N ALA A 30 -25.13 -2.45 -13.40
CA ALA A 30 -24.05 -1.48 -13.63
C ALA A 30 -23.64 -0.74 -12.34
N VAL A 31 -24.61 -0.34 -11.50
CA VAL A 31 -24.33 0.32 -10.21
C VAL A 31 -23.61 -0.62 -9.23
N ILE A 32 -24.05 -1.89 -9.14
CA ILE A 32 -23.40 -2.89 -8.27
C ILE A 32 -21.96 -3.15 -8.73
N PHE A 33 -21.73 -3.28 -10.03
CA PHE A 33 -20.38 -3.42 -10.59
C PHE A 33 -19.51 -2.19 -10.32
N ALA A 34 -20.05 -0.97 -10.45
CA ALA A 34 -19.31 0.25 -10.14
C ALA A 34 -18.90 0.30 -8.65
N ILE A 35 -19.78 -0.09 -7.73
CA ILE A 35 -19.47 -0.15 -6.29
C ILE A 35 -18.39 -1.21 -6.01
N LEU A 36 -18.48 -2.39 -6.63
CA LEU A 36 -17.46 -3.44 -6.50
C LEU A 36 -16.10 -2.98 -6.99
N ILE A 37 -16.05 -2.30 -8.14
CA ILE A 37 -14.80 -1.73 -8.68
C ILE A 37 -14.23 -0.69 -7.71
N ILE A 38 -15.05 0.20 -7.16
CA ILE A 38 -14.58 1.22 -6.19
C ILE A 38 -14.02 0.55 -4.91
N LEU A 39 -14.68 -0.50 -4.40
CA LEU A 39 -14.20 -1.26 -3.24
C LEU A 39 -12.88 -1.99 -3.53
N LEU A 40 -12.70 -2.50 -4.74
CA LEU A 40 -11.48 -3.19 -5.18
C LEU A 40 -10.30 -2.23 -5.42
N VAL A 41 -10.56 -0.93 -5.61
CA VAL A 41 -9.53 0.08 -5.90
C VAL A 41 -8.99 0.74 -4.63
N ASN A 42 -9.32 0.26 -3.43
CA ASN A 42 -8.72 0.76 -2.18
C ASN A 42 -7.18 0.70 -2.28
N PRO A 43 -6.48 1.84 -2.38
CA PRO A 43 -5.04 1.82 -2.51
C PRO A 43 -4.47 1.36 -1.17
N ALA A 44 -3.77 0.21 -1.17
CA ALA A 44 -2.94 -0.17 -0.03
C ALA A 44 -1.96 0.98 0.23
N THR A 45 -2.10 1.65 1.37
CA THR A 45 -1.33 2.83 1.74
C THR A 45 0.11 2.40 2.07
N ALA A 46 0.96 2.35 1.04
CA ALA A 46 2.38 2.15 1.21
C ALA A 46 3.05 3.45 1.64
N LYS A 47 3.80 3.42 2.75
CA LYS A 47 4.66 4.51 3.19
C LYS A 47 6.06 4.29 2.63
N THR A 48 6.75 5.38 2.28
CA THR A 48 8.14 5.33 1.81
C THR A 48 8.99 6.28 2.63
N ILE A 49 10.12 5.78 3.12
CA ILE A 49 11.11 6.55 3.86
C ILE A 49 12.47 6.45 3.16
N GLU A 50 13.31 7.46 3.36
CA GLU A 50 14.71 7.44 2.95
C GLU A 50 15.57 7.65 4.19
N GLU A 51 16.45 6.70 4.49
CA GLU A 51 17.26 6.70 5.70
C GLU A 51 18.73 6.38 5.39
N ASN A 52 19.63 6.94 6.18
CA ASN A 52 21.05 6.58 6.14
C ASN A 52 21.30 5.48 7.17
N LEU A 53 21.48 4.25 6.72
CA LEU A 53 21.80 3.11 7.59
C LEU A 53 23.32 2.94 7.63
N TYR A 54 23.90 3.08 8.82
CA TYR A 54 25.30 2.73 9.07
C TYR A 54 25.46 1.23 9.20
N GLU A 55 26.66 0.72 8.95
CA GLU A 55 26.96 -0.70 9.15
C GLU A 55 26.63 -1.12 10.60
N ARG A 56 25.95 -2.26 10.76
CA ARG A 56 25.33 -2.76 12.00
C ARG A 56 24.23 -1.87 12.60
N GLY A 57 23.90 -0.76 11.95
CA GLY A 57 22.77 0.10 12.30
C GLY A 57 21.44 -0.53 11.89
N ASN A 58 20.40 -0.26 12.69
CA ASN A 58 19.04 -0.72 12.44
C ASN A 58 18.07 0.44 12.22
N VAL A 59 17.04 0.16 11.43
CA VAL A 59 15.84 1.00 11.31
C VAL A 59 14.63 0.12 11.54
N GLU A 60 13.75 0.60 12.41
CA GLU A 60 12.49 -0.07 12.71
C GLU A 60 11.37 0.67 11.99
N VAL A 61 10.65 -0.05 11.15
CA VAL A 61 9.42 0.40 10.52
C VAL A 61 8.28 -0.52 10.97
N PRO A 62 7.02 -0.07 10.92
CA PRO A 62 5.86 -0.92 11.22
C PRO A 62 5.96 -2.30 10.52
N GLY A 63 6.12 -3.37 11.30
CA GLY A 63 6.17 -4.76 10.84
C GLY A 63 7.55 -5.28 10.46
N TYR A 64 8.59 -4.43 10.43
CA TYR A 64 9.92 -4.84 9.98
C TYR A 64 11.05 -4.20 10.81
N ASN A 65 12.00 -5.03 11.23
CA ASN A 65 13.29 -4.61 11.76
C ASN A 65 14.36 -4.83 10.68
N ILE A 66 14.92 -3.74 10.15
CA ILE A 66 15.87 -3.78 9.04
C ILE A 66 17.24 -3.39 9.58
N THR A 67 18.22 -4.27 9.46
CA THR A 67 19.60 -4.00 9.88
C THR A 67 20.53 -4.11 8.68
N LEU A 68 21.37 -3.10 8.48
CA LEU A 68 22.48 -3.21 7.55
C LEU A 68 23.58 -4.03 8.24
N MET A 69 23.90 -5.21 7.72
CA MET A 69 24.91 -6.08 8.33
C MET A 69 26.31 -5.72 7.85
N VAL A 70 26.49 -5.67 6.52
CA VAL A 70 27.79 -5.53 5.86
C VAL A 70 27.60 -4.75 4.57
N ILE A 71 28.61 -3.97 4.20
CA ILE A 71 28.72 -3.33 2.89
C ILE A 71 29.69 -4.16 2.05
N GLY A 72 29.25 -4.60 0.87
CA GLY A 72 30.04 -5.43 -0.03
C GLY A 72 31.25 -4.68 -0.60
N ASP A 73 32.23 -5.47 -1.05
CA ASP A 73 33.46 -4.94 -1.64
C ASP A 73 33.15 -3.97 -2.79
N LYS A 74 33.88 -2.85 -2.85
CA LYS A 74 33.74 -1.81 -3.89
C LYS A 74 32.41 -1.03 -3.86
N GLU A 75 31.70 -1.03 -2.72
CA GLU A 75 30.47 -0.24 -2.53
C GLU A 75 29.38 -0.54 -3.58
N ASP A 76 29.31 -1.78 -4.06
CA ASP A 76 28.40 -2.21 -5.12
C ASP A 76 27.15 -2.93 -4.59
N SER A 77 27.18 -3.38 -3.33
CA SER A 77 26.14 -4.19 -2.72
C SER A 77 26.09 -3.98 -1.21
N VAL A 78 24.93 -4.29 -0.63
CA VAL A 78 24.71 -4.30 0.82
C VAL A 78 24.11 -5.64 1.23
N VAL A 79 24.50 -6.11 2.41
CA VAL A 79 23.88 -7.25 3.07
C VAL A 79 22.96 -6.71 4.14
N VAL A 80 21.66 -6.93 3.99
CA VAL A 80 20.64 -6.49 4.94
C VAL A 80 19.99 -7.70 5.60
N CYS A 81 19.67 -7.55 6.89
CA CYS A 81 18.83 -8.48 7.61
C CYS A 81 17.48 -7.83 7.86
N VAL A 82 16.40 -8.53 7.51
CA VAL A 82 15.02 -8.11 7.74
C VAL A 82 14.28 -9.22 8.46
N ASN A 83 13.84 -8.99 9.70
CA ASN A 83 13.13 -9.98 10.51
C ASN A 83 13.78 -11.39 10.45
N ASN A 84 15.09 -11.47 10.67
CA ASN A 84 15.93 -12.67 10.57
C ASN A 84 16.20 -13.23 9.15
N GLN A 85 15.72 -12.60 8.08
CA GLN A 85 16.03 -13.00 6.71
C GLN A 85 17.19 -12.16 6.16
N ILE A 86 18.27 -12.81 5.73
CA ILE A 86 19.44 -12.16 5.15
C ILE A 86 19.28 -12.06 3.63
N GLU A 87 19.49 -10.86 3.10
CA GLU A 87 19.42 -10.58 1.67
C GLU A 87 20.58 -9.71 1.22
N ILE A 88 21.05 -9.95 -0.01
CA ILE A 88 22.10 -9.16 -0.66
C ILE A 88 21.44 -8.32 -1.74
N ILE A 89 21.65 -7.01 -1.68
CA ILE A 89 21.02 -6.07 -2.61
C ILE A 89 22.11 -5.22 -3.26
N ASN A 90 22.20 -5.31 -4.59
CA ASN A 90 23.12 -4.49 -5.36
C ASN A 90 22.62 -3.04 -5.47
N LYS A 91 23.55 -2.09 -5.56
CA LYS A 91 23.30 -0.67 -5.74
C LYS A 91 22.34 -0.39 -6.90
N GLY A 92 21.29 0.38 -6.64
CA GLY A 92 20.27 0.73 -7.62
C GLY A 92 19.29 -0.39 -7.97
N ASN A 93 19.48 -1.61 -7.45
CA ASN A 93 18.51 -2.68 -7.57
C ASN A 93 17.51 -2.61 -6.42
N ARG A 94 16.24 -2.86 -6.74
CA ARG A 94 15.18 -3.00 -5.76
C ARG A 94 14.99 -4.47 -5.43
N LYS A 95 14.91 -4.78 -4.13
CA LYS A 95 14.49 -6.09 -3.62
C LYS A 95 13.14 -5.95 -2.93
N GLU A 96 12.25 -6.92 -3.13
CA GLU A 96 10.94 -7.01 -2.47
C GLU A 96 10.89 -8.27 -1.60
N MET A 97 10.46 -8.11 -0.35
CA MET A 97 10.37 -9.15 0.68
C MET A 97 9.06 -8.96 1.43
N GLU A 98 8.11 -9.88 1.29
CA GLU A 98 6.86 -9.86 2.09
C GLU A 98 6.17 -8.47 2.13
N ASN A 99 6.08 -7.78 0.97
CA ASN A 99 5.54 -6.42 0.79
C ASN A 99 6.42 -5.25 1.30
N LEU A 100 7.59 -5.52 1.87
CA LEU A 100 8.65 -4.56 2.07
C LEU A 100 9.47 -4.42 0.79
N ARG A 101 9.77 -3.19 0.38
CA ARG A 101 10.69 -2.92 -0.73
C ARG A 101 11.88 -2.14 -0.21
N ILE A 102 13.07 -2.64 -0.47
CA ILE A 102 14.33 -2.03 -0.07
C ILE A 102 15.16 -1.76 -1.32
N GLU A 103 15.71 -0.55 -1.40
CA GLU A 103 16.51 -0.10 -2.53
C GLU A 103 17.70 0.73 -2.02
N PRO A 104 18.95 0.27 -2.20
CA PRO A 104 20.14 1.04 -1.87
C PRO A 104 20.34 2.10 -2.97
N LEU A 105 20.05 3.35 -2.63
CA LEU A 105 20.20 4.48 -3.57
C LEU A 105 21.67 4.85 -3.75
N ARG A 106 22.43 4.86 -2.65
CA ARG A 106 23.86 5.12 -2.61
C ARG A 106 24.50 4.27 -1.52
N ILE A 107 25.70 3.78 -1.79
CA ILE A 107 26.51 3.00 -0.87
C ILE A 107 27.82 3.76 -0.70
N TYR A 108 28.26 3.89 0.54
CA TYR A 108 29.51 4.51 0.95
C TYR A 108 30.26 3.53 1.84
N ASN A 109 31.54 3.77 2.09
CA ASN A 109 32.40 2.92 2.91
C ASN A 109 31.82 2.46 4.27
N ASN A 110 30.99 3.27 4.94
CA ASN A 110 30.49 2.98 6.29
C ASN A 110 28.97 3.12 6.47
N TYR A 111 28.24 3.52 5.42
CA TYR A 111 26.78 3.62 5.44
C TYR A 111 26.18 3.49 4.05
N ALA A 112 24.90 3.15 3.98
CA ALA A 112 24.12 3.16 2.76
C ALA A 112 22.89 4.06 2.92
N LYS A 113 22.62 4.88 1.90
CA LYS A 113 21.35 5.58 1.79
C LYS A 113 20.32 4.62 1.22
N MET A 114 19.40 4.19 2.07
CA MET A 114 18.37 3.20 1.76
C MET A 114 17.04 3.90 1.54
N LYS A 115 16.30 3.45 0.52
CA LYS A 115 14.90 3.76 0.32
C LYS A 115 14.07 2.54 0.70
N ILE A 116 13.15 2.73 1.62
CA ILE A 116 12.36 1.66 2.22
C ILE A 116 10.88 1.98 2.02
N THR A 117 10.14 1.08 1.39
CA THR A 117 8.70 1.20 1.18
C THR A 117 7.98 0.04 1.86
N TYR A 118 7.00 0.31 2.73
CA TYR A 118 6.29 -0.68 3.54
C TYR A 118 4.78 -0.38 3.62
N PRO A 119 3.92 -1.39 3.79
CA PRO A 119 2.49 -1.19 4.04
C PRO A 119 2.28 -0.56 5.43
N GLY A 120 1.56 0.56 5.51
CA GLY A 120 1.50 1.40 6.70
C GLY A 120 0.63 0.92 7.87
N SER A 121 0.53 -0.39 8.15
CA SER A 121 -0.47 -0.92 9.09
C SER A 121 0.00 -1.96 10.10
N ASP A 122 1.19 -2.54 9.95
CA ASP A 122 1.55 -3.72 10.73
C ASP A 122 2.40 -3.32 11.94
N VAL A 123 2.01 -3.70 13.16
CA VAL A 123 2.82 -3.43 14.36
C VAL A 123 3.87 -4.53 14.47
N CYS A 124 5.13 -4.14 14.70
CA CYS A 124 6.17 -5.10 15.05
C CYS A 124 5.79 -5.83 16.34
N ASN A 125 5.49 -7.12 16.25
CA ASN A 125 5.34 -8.01 17.40
C ASN A 125 6.70 -8.68 17.72
N GLU A 126 6.72 -9.66 18.62
CA GLU A 126 7.90 -10.46 19.01
C GLU A 126 8.66 -11.10 17.83
N SER A 127 8.04 -11.15 16.64
CA SER A 127 8.62 -11.65 15.39
C SER A 127 9.58 -10.66 14.69
N CYS A 128 9.63 -9.39 15.10
CA CYS A 128 10.54 -8.36 14.56
C CYS A 128 11.93 -8.41 15.22
N SER A 129 12.48 -9.61 15.31
CA SER A 129 13.83 -9.82 15.83
C SER A 129 14.78 -10.04 14.66
N ASN A 130 16.00 -9.50 14.77
CA ASN A 130 17.12 -9.85 13.91
C ASN A 130 18.15 -10.72 14.65
N ALA A 131 17.79 -11.32 15.79
CA ALA A 131 18.69 -12.10 16.61
C ALA A 131 19.38 -13.26 15.86
N LEU A 132 18.71 -13.90 14.89
CA LEU A 132 19.30 -14.98 14.09
C LEU A 132 20.37 -14.46 13.12
N CYS A 133 20.24 -13.23 12.63
CA CYS A 133 21.23 -12.63 11.75
C CYS A 133 22.56 -12.33 12.46
N PHE A 134 22.53 -12.21 13.78
CA PHE A 134 23.72 -12.05 14.62
C PHE A 134 24.13 -13.35 15.32
N GLY A 135 23.29 -14.39 15.25
CA GLY A 135 23.32 -15.56 16.14
C GLY A 135 24.27 -16.68 15.77
N ASN A 136 24.90 -16.67 14.59
CA ASN A 136 25.86 -17.71 14.20
C ASN A 136 27.06 -17.07 13.51
N ASN A 137 28.21 -17.06 14.20
CA ASN A 137 29.60 -17.11 13.71
C ASN A 137 29.86 -17.03 12.18
N LEU A 138 29.34 -16.04 11.46
CA LEU A 138 29.73 -15.71 10.08
C LEU A 138 30.65 -14.48 10.02
N LEU A 139 30.91 -13.85 11.16
CA LEU A 139 31.90 -12.79 11.33
C LEU A 139 32.71 -13.08 12.59
N GLU A 140 33.51 -14.15 12.56
CA GLU A 140 34.58 -14.30 13.53
C GLU A 140 35.66 -13.23 13.22
N LYS A 141 35.96 -12.42 14.24
CA LYS A 141 36.95 -11.34 14.35
C LYS A 141 36.61 -10.01 13.68
N GLU A 142 36.09 -9.09 14.48
CA GLU A 142 36.97 -8.12 15.17
C GLU A 142 36.21 -7.50 16.36
N GLU A 143 36.82 -7.62 17.54
CA GLU A 143 36.42 -6.93 18.76
C GLU A 143 36.74 -5.44 18.62
N PHE A 144 35.72 -4.58 18.55
CA PHE A 144 35.87 -3.15 18.87
C PHE A 144 34.64 -2.67 19.65
N PRO A 145 34.83 -1.68 20.52
CA PRO A 145 34.06 -1.54 21.75
C PRO A 145 32.63 -1.05 21.50
N ALA A 146 31.75 -1.48 22.39
CA ALA A 146 30.41 -0.94 22.52
C ALA A 146 30.49 0.56 22.79
N GLU A 147 30.04 1.39 21.85
CA GLU A 147 29.83 2.81 22.13
C GLU A 147 28.54 3.36 21.51
N ASN A 148 27.69 3.79 22.44
CA ASN A 148 26.56 4.73 22.36
C ASN A 148 25.50 4.55 21.26
N LYS A 149 24.36 4.02 21.74
CA LYS A 149 23.01 4.33 21.25
C LYS A 149 22.87 5.84 21.04
N THR A 150 23.06 6.28 19.81
CA THR A 150 22.64 7.62 19.39
C THR A 150 21.19 7.50 18.97
N THR A 151 20.30 7.81 19.90
CA THR A 151 18.89 8.10 19.63
C THR A 151 18.84 9.27 18.65
N GLY A 152 18.78 8.97 17.35
CA GLY A 152 18.63 9.95 16.29
C GLY A 152 17.30 10.67 16.44
N GLN A 153 17.36 11.96 16.75
CA GLN A 153 16.21 12.85 16.80
C GLN A 153 15.51 12.91 15.44
N GLN A 154 14.19 12.83 15.54
CA GLN A 154 13.21 12.90 14.46
C GLN A 154 13.41 14.14 13.61
N GLY A 155 13.92 13.95 12.40
CA GLY A 155 13.70 14.88 11.29
C GLY A 155 12.23 14.80 10.89
N GLN A 156 11.50 15.92 11.02
CA GLN A 156 10.10 16.04 10.67
C GLN A 156 9.82 15.50 9.27
N GLN A 157 9.19 14.33 9.21
CA GLN A 157 8.61 13.78 8.00
C GLN A 157 7.27 14.48 7.77
N GLN A 158 7.17 15.18 6.64
CA GLN A 158 5.91 15.67 6.10
C GLN A 158 4.95 14.47 5.92
N GLU A 159 3.99 14.40 6.83
CA GLU A 159 2.81 13.55 6.76
C GLU A 159 2.01 13.98 5.52
N LYS A 160 2.16 13.26 4.41
CA LYS A 160 1.15 13.30 3.36
C LYS A 160 -0.03 12.53 3.89
N ASP A 161 -0.97 13.26 4.48
CA ASP A 161 -2.23 12.74 4.99
C ASP A 161 -2.86 11.83 3.94
N GLY A 162 -2.86 10.53 4.26
CA GLY A 162 -3.66 9.55 3.56
C GLY A 162 -5.13 9.89 3.73
N ILE A 163 -5.95 9.37 2.81
CA ILE A 163 -7.41 9.50 2.80
C ILE A 163 -7.94 9.30 4.23
N THR A 164 -8.37 10.39 4.86
CA THR A 164 -8.85 10.36 6.25
C THR A 164 -10.11 9.52 6.34
N ALA A 165 -10.31 8.80 7.45
CA ALA A 165 -11.53 8.01 7.70
C ALA A 165 -12.84 8.80 7.47
N PHE A 166 -12.77 10.12 7.65
CA PHE A 166 -13.84 11.07 7.35
C PHE A 166 -14.28 11.04 5.88
N SER A 167 -13.31 10.92 4.96
CA SER A 167 -13.53 10.82 3.51
C SER A 167 -14.37 9.59 3.14
N ILE A 168 -14.10 8.46 3.80
CA ILE A 168 -14.80 7.18 3.59
C ILE A 168 -16.24 7.25 4.12
N ILE A 169 -16.42 7.83 5.32
CA ILE A 169 -17.73 8.01 5.94
C ILE A 169 -18.61 8.93 5.09
N LEU A 170 -18.06 10.03 4.58
CA LEU A 170 -18.78 10.94 3.69
C LEU A 170 -19.21 10.24 2.39
N PHE A 171 -18.33 9.44 1.80
CA PHE A 171 -18.63 8.67 0.59
C PHE A 171 -19.76 7.65 0.82
N LEU A 172 -19.75 6.93 1.94
CA LEU A 172 -20.82 6.00 2.33
C LEU A 172 -22.17 6.71 2.55
N LEU A 173 -22.16 7.87 3.21
CA LEU A 173 -23.36 8.69 3.41
C LEU A 173 -23.98 9.13 2.07
N VAL A 174 -23.15 9.55 1.11
CA VAL A 174 -23.60 9.93 -0.24
C VAL A 174 -24.20 8.72 -0.97
N LEU A 175 -23.58 7.55 -0.89
CA LEU A 175 -24.10 6.30 -1.46
C LEU A 175 -25.47 5.91 -0.88
N ILE A 176 -25.63 5.99 0.43
CA ILE A 176 -26.91 5.70 1.12
C ILE A 176 -27.99 6.69 0.67
N LEU A 177 -27.67 7.99 0.59
CA LEU A 177 -28.59 9.02 0.10
C LEU A 177 -29.02 8.75 -1.35
N LEU A 178 -28.08 8.39 -2.24
CA LEU A 178 -28.39 8.03 -3.63
C LEU A 178 -29.29 6.79 -3.71
N MET A 179 -29.03 5.77 -2.90
CA MET A 179 -29.88 4.59 -2.80
C MET A 179 -31.30 4.98 -2.35
N ILE A 180 -31.44 5.77 -1.28
CA ILE A 180 -32.74 6.24 -0.80
C ILE A 180 -33.48 7.02 -1.89
N LEU A 181 -32.80 7.93 -2.61
CA LEU A 181 -33.39 8.69 -3.71
C LEU A 181 -33.85 7.78 -4.87
N MET A 182 -33.09 6.75 -5.20
CA MET A 182 -33.44 5.75 -6.21
C MET A 182 -34.66 4.91 -5.81
N PHE A 183 -34.83 4.61 -4.51
CA PHE A 183 -35.95 3.82 -4.00
C PHE A 183 -37.21 4.65 -3.70
N LYS A 184 -37.11 5.98 -3.54
CA LYS A 184 -38.26 6.83 -3.18
C LYS A 184 -39.26 7.05 -4.32
N LYS A 185 -38.96 6.67 -5.56
CA LYS A 185 -39.83 6.91 -6.72
C LYS A 185 -40.67 5.68 -7.07
N LYS A 186 -41.60 5.31 -6.19
CA LYS A 186 -42.78 4.47 -6.51
C LYS A 186 -43.78 4.47 -5.35
N ARG A 187 -44.47 5.60 -5.18
CA ARG A 187 -45.88 5.64 -4.79
C ARG A 187 -46.55 6.70 -5.63
#